data_AF-A0A973EQ89-F1
#
_entry.id   AF-A0A973EQ89-F1
#
_cell.length_a   1.000
_cell.length_b   1.000
_cell.length_c   1.000
_cell.angle_alpha   90.00
_cell.angle_beta   90.00
_cell.angle_gamma   90.00
#
_symmetry.space_group_name_H-M   'P 1'
#
loop_
_entity.id
_entity.type
_entity.pdbx_description
1 polymer ?
#
loop_
_entity_poly.entity_id
_entity_poly.type
_entity_poly.pdbx_seq_one_letter_code
_entity_poly.pdbx_strand_id
1 'polypeptide(L)'
;MKKEEILMELEMELKHFFCRGLSDAFKRKAMEMAVEKFIQERASRYTEAELDKHFGELEEASRVFLEYLVGEGLLDLKKGVNPWVPKS
;
A
#
# COMPACT_ATOMS: atom_id res chain seq x y z
N MET A 1 13.30 -16.83 3.39
CA MET A 1 12.05 -16.26 3.93
C MET A 1 10.91 -16.84 3.12
N LYS A 2 9.80 -17.26 3.73
CA LYS A 2 8.66 -17.81 2.98
C LYS A 2 7.83 -16.65 2.40
N LYS A 3 7.22 -16.83 1.23
CA LYS A 3 6.31 -15.85 0.61
C LYS A 3 5.32 -15.19 1.57
N GLU A 4 4.71 -15.96 2.46
CA GLU A 4 3.74 -15.45 3.45
C GLU A 4 4.35 -14.45 4.44
N GLU A 5 5.62 -14.67 4.85
CA GLU A 5 6.35 -13.75 5.72
C GLU A 5 6.62 -12.43 5.00
N ILE A 6 7.04 -12.49 3.73
CA ILE A 6 7.31 -11.30 2.90
C ILE A 6 6.03 -10.47 2.72
N LEU A 7 4.90 -11.12 2.44
CA LEU A 7 3.61 -10.43 2.28
C LEU A 7 3.16 -9.76 3.59
N MET A 8 3.38 -10.42 4.73
CA MET A 8 3.06 -9.87 6.05
C MET A 8 3.96 -8.66 6.39
N GLU A 9 5.26 -8.75 6.12
CA GLU A 9 6.19 -7.63 6.31
C GLU A 9 5.80 -6.43 5.45
N LEU A 10 5.53 -6.66 4.16
CA LEU A 10 5.06 -5.63 3.25
C LEU A 10 3.76 -4.97 3.73
N GLU A 11 2.80 -5.77 4.20
CA GLU A 11 1.54 -5.25 4.76
C GLU A 11 1.79 -4.32 5.95
N MET A 12 2.65 -4.75 6.89
CA MET A 12 2.99 -3.96 8.07
C MET A 12 3.70 -2.66 7.69
N GLU A 13 4.65 -2.71 6.77
CA GLU A 13 5.40 -1.53 6.33
C GLU A 13 4.50 -0.51 5.62
N LEU A 14 3.66 -0.96 4.69
CA LEU A 14 2.72 -0.08 3.99
C LEU A 14 1.70 0.50 4.96
N LYS A 15 1.16 -0.30 5.88
CA LYS A 15 0.26 0.20 6.94
C LYS A 15 0.98 1.24 7.80
N HIS A 16 2.20 0.97 8.24
CA HIS A 16 2.97 1.93 9.03
C HIS A 16 3.18 3.24 8.27
N PHE A 17 3.65 3.16 7.03
CA PHE A 17 3.97 4.34 6.21
C PHE A 17 2.73 5.19 5.91
N PHE A 18 1.66 4.58 5.40
CA PHE A 18 0.47 5.33 4.96
C PHE A 18 -0.52 5.67 6.09
N CYS A 19 -0.53 4.92 7.20
CA CYS A 19 -1.49 5.13 8.29
C CYS A 19 -0.95 5.98 9.44
N ARG A 20 0.38 6.11 9.60
CA ARG A 20 0.97 6.85 10.74
C ARG A 20 0.54 8.32 10.82
N GLY A 21 0.25 8.97 9.69
CA GLY A 21 -0.20 10.36 9.63
C GLY A 21 -1.72 10.55 9.70
N LEU A 22 -2.50 9.48 9.80
CA LEU A 22 -3.97 9.52 9.77
C LEU A 22 -4.55 9.59 11.18
N SER A 23 -4.91 10.79 11.64
CA SER A 23 -5.60 11.01 12.92
C SER A 23 -7.08 10.63 12.89
N ASP A 24 -7.70 10.70 11.71
CA ASP A 24 -9.09 10.31 11.51
C ASP A 24 -9.20 8.79 11.45
N ALA A 25 -9.92 8.20 12.41
CA ALA A 25 -10.06 6.75 12.56
C ALA A 25 -10.76 6.10 11.35
N PHE A 26 -11.70 6.79 10.70
CA PHE A 26 -12.38 6.29 9.52
C PHE A 26 -11.41 6.25 8.33
N LYS A 27 -10.66 7.34 8.10
CA LYS A 27 -9.65 7.40 7.03
C LYS A 27 -8.53 6.38 7.25
N ARG A 28 -8.08 6.25 8.49
CA ARG A 28 -7.08 5.25 8.87
C ARG A 28 -7.55 3.84 8.56
N LYS A 29 -8.76 3.47 9.01
CA LYS A 29 -9.34 2.15 8.73
C LYS A 29 -9.50 1.90 7.23
N ALA A 30 -9.95 2.90 6.46
CA ALA A 30 -10.08 2.78 5.03
C ALA A 30 -8.71 2.54 4.33
N MET A 31 -7.65 3.22 4.78
CA MET A 31 -6.30 2.99 4.28
C MET A 31 -5.77 1.60 4.66
N GLU A 32 -5.96 1.17 5.91
CA GLU A 32 -5.58 -0.18 6.36
C GLU A 32 -6.25 -1.27 5.51
N MET A 33 -7.55 -1.11 5.22
CA MET A 33 -8.30 -2.01 4.33
C MET A 33 -7.80 -1.96 2.87
N ALA A 34 -7.39 -0.80 2.39
CA ALA A 34 -6.85 -0.68 1.04
C ALA A 34 -5.50 -1.39 0.89
N VAL A 35 -4.64 -1.31 1.91
CA VAL A 35 -3.39 -2.08 1.99
C VAL A 35 -3.69 -3.58 2.04
N GLU A 36 -4.60 -4.03 2.91
CA GLU A 36 -4.98 -5.46 2.98
C GLU A 36 -5.47 -6.00 1.64
N LYS A 37 -6.34 -5.26 0.95
CA LYS A 37 -6.81 -5.64 -0.39
C LYS A 37 -5.67 -5.68 -1.40
N PHE A 38 -4.77 -4.70 -1.39
CA PHE A 38 -3.60 -4.72 -2.25
C PHE A 38 -2.76 -5.98 -2.05
N ILE A 39 -2.52 -6.37 -0.80
CA ILE A 39 -1.77 -7.59 -0.48
C ILE A 39 -2.49 -8.82 -1.03
N GLN A 40 -3.79 -8.93 -0.78
CA GLN A 40 -4.59 -10.10 -1.18
C GLN A 40 -4.80 -10.20 -2.68
N GLU A 41 -5.06 -9.09 -3.36
CA GLU A 41 -5.49 -9.08 -4.76
C GLU A 41 -4.33 -8.90 -5.73
N ARG A 42 -3.28 -8.17 -5.33
CA ARG A 42 -2.14 -7.82 -6.19
C ARG A 42 -0.85 -8.46 -5.72
N ALA A 43 -0.40 -8.18 -4.49
CA ALA A 43 0.92 -8.63 -4.04
C ALA A 43 1.02 -10.17 -3.97
N SER A 44 -0.06 -10.84 -3.55
CA SER A 44 -0.16 -12.30 -3.47
C SER A 44 0.06 -13.02 -4.80
N ARG A 45 -0.07 -12.33 -5.94
CA ARG A 45 0.11 -12.93 -7.28
C ARG A 45 1.57 -13.01 -7.70
N TYR A 46 2.45 -12.24 -7.08
CA TYR A 46 3.87 -12.27 -7.37
C TYR A 46 4.54 -13.53 -6.82
N THR A 47 5.59 -13.97 -7.49
CA THR A 47 6.55 -14.95 -6.98
C THR A 47 7.43 -14.33 -5.91
N GLU A 48 8.15 -15.14 -5.13
CA GLU A 48 9.07 -14.63 -4.09
C GLU A 48 10.15 -13.71 -4.68
N ALA A 49 10.70 -14.05 -5.85
CA ALA A 49 11.71 -13.22 -6.51
C ALA A 49 11.15 -11.89 -7.04
N GLU A 50 9.90 -11.88 -7.50
CA GLU A 50 9.21 -10.64 -7.88
C GLU A 50 8.87 -9.80 -6.66
N LEU A 51 8.49 -10.43 -5.55
CA LEU A 51 8.24 -9.72 -4.31
C LEU A 51 9.50 -9.00 -3.83
N ASP A 52 10.63 -9.70 -3.80
CA ASP A 52 11.92 -9.10 -3.41
C ASP A 52 12.32 -7.94 -4.34
N LYS A 53 12.10 -8.09 -5.65
CA LYS A 53 12.40 -7.04 -6.63
C LYS A 53 11.49 -5.80 -6.52
N HIS A 54 10.20 -6.00 -6.32
CA HIS A 54 9.21 -4.91 -6.29
C HIS A 54 8.98 -4.33 -4.90
N PHE A 55 9.33 -5.07 -3.84
CA PHE A 55 9.00 -4.72 -2.47
C PHE A 55 10.20 -4.80 -1.53
N GLY A 56 11.41 -5.09 -2.03
CA GLY A 56 12.65 -4.99 -1.24
C GLY A 56 13.04 -3.54 -0.90
N GLU A 57 12.45 -2.55 -1.59
CA GLU A 57 12.59 -1.14 -1.28
C GLU A 57 11.21 -0.50 -1.05
N LEU A 58 11.06 0.21 0.08
CA LEU A 58 9.80 0.87 0.46
C LEU A 58 9.30 1.89 -0.57
N GLU A 59 10.22 2.55 -1.29
CA GLU A 59 9.88 3.51 -2.35
C GLU A 59 9.15 2.81 -3.51
N GLU A 60 9.68 1.70 -3.99
CA GLU A 60 9.08 0.89 -5.05
C GLU A 60 7.74 0.29 -4.57
N ALA A 61 7.70 -0.23 -3.34
CA ALA A 61 6.49 -0.76 -2.73
C ALA A 61 5.36 0.28 -2.66
N SER A 62 5.71 1.49 -2.24
CA SER A 62 4.79 2.63 -2.17
C SER A 62 4.30 3.02 -3.55
N ARG A 63 5.18 3.04 -4.56
CA ARG A 63 4.80 3.34 -5.94
C ARG A 63 3.78 2.33 -6.48
N VAL A 64 4.06 1.04 -6.35
CA VAL A 64 3.17 -0.03 -6.84
C VAL A 64 1.83 0.00 -6.12
N PHE A 65 1.82 0.28 -4.82
CA PHE A 65 0.58 0.46 -4.05
C PHE A 65 -0.23 1.68 -4.53
N LEU A 66 0.42 2.82 -4.75
CA LEU A 66 -0.26 4.03 -5.25
C LEU A 66 -0.84 3.82 -6.66
N GLU A 67 -0.11 3.13 -7.54
CA GLU A 67 -0.61 2.73 -8.86
C GLU A 67 -1.84 1.84 -8.77
N TYR A 68 -1.85 0.89 -7.83
CA TYR A 68 -3.01 0.06 -7.53
C TYR A 68 -4.21 0.93 -7.09
N LEU A 69 -4.02 1.88 -6.17
CA LEU A 69 -5.10 2.78 -5.75
C LEU A 69 -5.65 3.62 -6.91
N VAL A 70 -4.80 4.06 -7.84
CA VAL A 70 -5.24 4.77 -9.05
C VAL A 70 -6.04 3.86 -9.97
N GLY A 71 -5.59 2.62 -10.17
CA GLY A 71 -6.30 1.61 -10.96
C GLY A 71 -7.69 1.30 -10.41
N GLU A 72 -7.82 1.25 -9.08
CA GLU A 72 -9.09 1.05 -8.37
C GLU A 72 -9.95 2.33 -8.27
N GLY A 73 -9.47 3.47 -8.78
CA GLY A 73 -10.17 4.76 -8.67
C GLY A 73 -10.25 5.33 -7.25
N LEU A 74 -9.43 4.81 -6.33
CA LEU A 74 -9.33 5.24 -4.93
C LEU A 74 -8.38 6.43 -4.72
N LEU A 75 -7.61 6.78 -5.76
CA LEU A 75 -6.66 7.88 -5.75
C LEU A 75 -6.66 8.62 -7.10
N ASP A 76 -6.76 9.95 -7.06
CA ASP A 76 -6.63 10.81 -8.25
C ASP A 76 -5.29 11.55 -8.21
N LEU A 77 -4.24 10.91 -8.74
CA LEU A 77 -2.90 11.49 -8.82
C LEU A 77 -2.84 12.73 -9.73
N LYS A 78 -3.75 12.88 -10.72
CA LYS A 78 -3.74 14.02 -11.66
C LYS A 78 -4.05 15.34 -10.97
N LYS A 79 -4.74 15.30 -9.83
CA LYS A 79 -5.06 16.51 -9.04
C LYS A 79 -4.04 16.77 -7.93
N GLY A 80 -3.03 15.92 -7.76
CA GLY A 80 -2.15 15.96 -6.58
C GLY A 80 -2.94 15.82 -5.26
N VAL A 81 -4.14 15.24 -5.32
CA VAL A 81 -5.01 15.07 -4.15
C VAL A 81 -4.91 13.62 -3.72
N ASN A 82 -4.14 13.39 -2.66
CA ASN A 82 -4.30 12.17 -1.89
C ASN A 82 -5.42 12.42 -0.86
N PRO A 83 -6.62 11.83 -1.01
CA PRO A 83 -7.73 12.07 -0.07
C PRO A 83 -7.43 11.55 1.34
N TRP A 84 -6.37 10.73 1.46
CA TRP A 84 -5.87 10.11 2.67
C TRP A 84 -4.73 10.90 3.32
N VAL A 85 -4.20 11.95 2.69
CA VAL A 85 -3.19 12.80 3.32
C VAL A 85 -3.82 14.17 3.56
N PRO A 86 -3.87 14.65 4.83
CA PRO A 86 -4.32 16.01 5.10
C PRO A 86 -3.46 16.99 4.30
N LYS A 87 -4.11 17.94 3.60
CA LYS A 87 -3.38 19.09 3.07
C LYS A 87 -2.82 19.85 4.28
N SER A 88 -1.50 19.98 4.32
CA SER A 88 -0.79 20.82 5.31
C SER A 88 -1.26 22.26 5.23
#